data_AF-A0AAV7YCB4-F1
#
_entry.id   AF-A0AAV7YCB4-F1
#
_cell.length_a   1.000
_cell.length_b   1.000
_cell.length_c   1.000
_cell.angle_alpha   90.00
_cell.angle_beta   90.00
_cell.angle_gamma   90.00
#
_symmetry.space_group_name_H-M   'P 1'
#
loop_
_entity.id
_entity.type
_entity.pdbx_description
1 polymer ?
#
loop_
_entity_poly.entity_id
_entity_poly.type
_entity_poly.pdbx_seq_one_letter_code
_entity_poly.pdbx_strand_id
1 'polypeptide(L)'
;MSTVVVNNSQAKDKENQKGKLLVTIQKVKTKKTIQNDDNEKKKKKHHHHRQSKKHHHRRSRVHHKRGHNKRYHHRLRKELKQQQKMKKLDKMEYRKSLKKRVKEKKNLVLQKNFQLERKPLPKSKTISKTQTTKKEKPKKKGSFDEISSPKVRINVIKTNNSKKEKSVDNYFLRGNDFIHPLSARNELKLDWKTKPKTVLLIKQRGDTETTKLMSKMLKLLTFAYQINVLIEPSAKEDFPDYECFDTNDKPNLYQIFDFVISLGGNGTFLYTVSLFNLQPVPPLLGFSVGSLRFLTNYDSKNFRKSIKAAIQGKFFLTLRSRLVCRIFSDDELVFKTNILNEAVIDRSGSSRVVNLKCYCDNVKFTTISADGVLVSTPTGSTGYNISAGGPITHPAVSGILFTPMCAHSLSARPLLFPDSVVIKIKVAKDSNGICYCTFDGKQYGELKKGMYLTITTSKYPVPSINVNNSVADWFQAISTILGWNERKIKHKPYEED
;
A
#
# COMPACT_ATOMS: atom_id res chain seq x y z
N MET A 1 -26.92 -86.73 -71.59
CA MET A 1 -27.79 -87.84 -71.20
C MET A 1 -28.90 -87.31 -70.32
N SER A 2 -30.12 -87.39 -70.84
CA SER A 2 -31.42 -87.61 -70.19
C SER A 2 -31.82 -86.86 -68.91
N THR A 3 -32.88 -86.08 -69.10
CA THR A 3 -33.84 -85.45 -68.20
C THR A 3 -34.38 -86.36 -67.08
N VAL A 4 -34.62 -85.80 -65.89
CA VAL A 4 -35.66 -86.26 -64.96
C VAL A 4 -36.42 -85.04 -64.43
N VAL A 5 -37.73 -85.04 -64.67
CA VAL A 5 -38.71 -84.02 -64.25
C VAL A 5 -39.32 -84.46 -62.92
N VAL A 6 -39.35 -83.59 -61.89
CA VAL A 6 -40.28 -83.74 -60.74
C VAL A 6 -40.78 -82.39 -60.21
N ASN A 7 -42.09 -82.20 -60.40
CA ASN A 7 -43.14 -81.54 -59.60
C ASN A 7 -43.02 -80.12 -59.02
N ASN A 8 -44.01 -79.31 -59.44
CA ASN A 8 -44.16 -77.86 -59.28
C ASN A 8 -45.27 -77.47 -58.28
N SER A 9 -45.51 -78.27 -57.23
CA SER A 9 -46.66 -78.08 -56.30
C SER A 9 -46.29 -77.49 -54.92
N GLN A 10 -45.01 -77.41 -54.54
CA GLN A 10 -44.58 -76.82 -53.25
C GLN A 10 -44.19 -75.33 -53.31
N ALA A 11 -44.13 -74.73 -54.51
CA ALA A 11 -43.71 -73.34 -54.70
C ALA A 11 -44.84 -72.32 -54.48
N LYS A 12 -46.10 -72.66 -54.78
CA LYS A 12 -47.23 -71.73 -54.70
C LYS A 12 -47.70 -71.40 -53.28
N ASP A 13 -47.55 -72.31 -52.31
CA ASP A 13 -47.95 -72.06 -50.91
C ASP A 13 -46.94 -71.18 -50.15
N LYS A 14 -45.66 -71.21 -50.52
CA LYS A 14 -44.61 -70.38 -49.90
C LYS A 14 -44.68 -68.91 -50.34
N GLU A 15 -45.15 -68.60 -51.55
CA GLU A 15 -45.36 -67.22 -52.00
C GLU A 15 -46.58 -66.56 -51.34
N ASN A 16 -47.66 -67.32 -51.11
CA ASN A 16 -48.89 -66.78 -50.55
C ASN A 16 -48.75 -66.44 -49.03
N GLN A 17 -47.93 -67.18 -48.29
CA GLN A 17 -47.59 -66.84 -46.89
C GLN A 17 -46.64 -65.63 -46.78
N LYS A 18 -45.69 -65.46 -47.72
CA LYS A 18 -44.82 -64.27 -47.76
C LYS A 18 -45.59 -62.98 -48.05
N GLY A 19 -46.58 -63.02 -48.94
CA GLY A 19 -47.45 -61.87 -49.24
C GLY A 19 -48.28 -61.40 -48.04
N LYS A 20 -48.87 -62.32 -47.27
CA LYS A 20 -49.65 -61.98 -46.06
C LYS A 20 -48.79 -61.41 -44.92
N LEU A 21 -47.53 -61.86 -44.79
CA LEU A 21 -46.60 -61.35 -43.77
C LEU A 21 -46.13 -59.91 -44.08
N LEU A 22 -45.87 -59.62 -45.37
CA LEU A 22 -45.44 -58.28 -45.83
C LEU A 22 -46.54 -57.21 -45.64
N VAL A 23 -47.79 -57.53 -45.94
CA VAL A 23 -48.94 -56.61 -45.74
C VAL A 23 -49.17 -56.33 -44.25
N THR A 24 -48.96 -57.33 -43.38
CA THR A 24 -49.10 -57.17 -41.92
C THR A 24 -47.98 -56.27 -41.35
N ILE A 25 -46.74 -56.44 -41.82
CA ILE A 25 -45.59 -55.60 -41.40
C ILE A 25 -45.77 -54.14 -41.86
N GLN A 26 -46.31 -53.92 -43.06
CA GLN A 26 -46.60 -52.56 -43.56
C GLN A 26 -47.73 -51.86 -42.77
N LYS A 27 -48.78 -52.58 -42.36
CA LYS A 27 -49.85 -52.03 -41.51
C LYS A 27 -49.39 -51.70 -40.08
N VAL A 28 -48.45 -52.47 -39.52
CA VAL A 28 -47.87 -52.19 -38.19
C VAL A 28 -46.90 -51.00 -38.23
N LYS A 29 -46.11 -50.86 -39.31
CA LYS A 29 -45.23 -49.70 -39.50
C LYS A 29 -46.02 -48.40 -39.65
N THR A 30 -47.07 -48.36 -40.48
CA THR A 30 -47.90 -47.15 -40.66
C THR A 30 -48.65 -46.73 -39.40
N LYS A 31 -49.19 -47.69 -38.61
CA LYS A 31 -49.80 -47.36 -37.30
C LYS A 31 -48.79 -46.78 -36.30
N LYS A 32 -47.55 -47.29 -36.23
CA LYS A 32 -46.50 -46.74 -35.35
C LYS A 32 -46.05 -45.34 -35.78
N THR A 33 -45.98 -45.04 -37.07
CA THR A 33 -45.60 -43.70 -37.56
C THR A 33 -46.67 -42.66 -37.24
N ILE A 34 -47.95 -42.98 -37.47
CA ILE A 34 -49.07 -42.07 -37.17
C ILE A 34 -49.16 -41.77 -35.65
N GLN A 35 -48.96 -42.79 -34.81
CA GLN A 35 -49.02 -42.64 -33.36
C GLN A 35 -47.81 -41.86 -32.78
N ASN A 36 -46.66 -41.91 -33.44
CA ASN A 36 -45.50 -41.08 -33.10
C ASN A 36 -45.69 -39.62 -33.51
N ASP A 37 -46.25 -39.35 -34.69
CA ASP A 37 -46.51 -37.98 -35.17
C ASP A 37 -47.57 -37.26 -34.33
N ASP A 38 -48.62 -37.96 -33.87
CA ASP A 38 -49.63 -37.38 -32.98
C ASP A 38 -49.08 -37.09 -31.58
N ASN A 39 -48.20 -37.95 -31.07
CA ASN A 39 -47.50 -37.70 -29.81
C ASN A 39 -46.51 -36.53 -29.92
N GLU A 40 -45.85 -36.36 -31.06
CA GLU A 40 -44.93 -35.25 -31.30
C GLU A 40 -45.68 -33.91 -31.47
N LYS A 41 -46.83 -33.92 -32.17
CA LYS A 41 -47.72 -32.75 -32.29
C LYS A 41 -48.32 -32.35 -30.93
N LYS A 42 -48.71 -33.32 -30.09
CA LYS A 42 -49.18 -33.04 -28.70
C LYS A 42 -48.06 -32.49 -27.81
N LYS A 43 -46.83 -33.02 -27.92
CA LYS A 43 -45.66 -32.48 -27.21
C LYS A 43 -45.31 -31.06 -27.67
N LYS A 44 -45.31 -30.77 -28.98
CA LYS A 44 -45.06 -29.43 -29.53
C LYS A 44 -46.13 -28.41 -29.10
N LYS A 45 -47.43 -28.79 -29.10
CA LYS A 45 -48.52 -27.92 -28.57
C LYS A 45 -48.38 -27.65 -27.07
N HIS A 46 -48.07 -28.66 -26.25
CA HIS A 46 -47.81 -28.45 -24.82
C HIS A 46 -46.56 -27.59 -24.57
N HIS A 47 -45.52 -27.72 -25.39
CA HIS A 47 -44.30 -26.94 -25.26
C HIS A 47 -44.51 -25.47 -25.63
N HIS A 48 -45.29 -25.18 -26.68
CA HIS A 48 -45.67 -23.81 -27.05
C HIS A 48 -46.61 -23.18 -26.02
N HIS A 49 -47.58 -23.91 -25.47
CA HIS A 49 -48.47 -23.39 -24.44
C HIS A 49 -47.72 -23.11 -23.11
N ARG A 50 -46.74 -23.94 -22.74
CA ARG A 50 -45.83 -23.69 -21.60
C ARG A 50 -44.87 -22.51 -21.84
N GLN A 51 -44.37 -22.32 -23.06
CA GLN A 51 -43.52 -21.16 -23.39
C GLN A 51 -44.31 -19.85 -23.43
N SER A 52 -45.54 -19.87 -23.96
CA SER A 52 -46.48 -18.73 -23.95
C SER A 52 -46.83 -18.29 -22.51
N LYS A 53 -47.22 -19.24 -21.64
CA LYS A 53 -47.47 -18.97 -20.21
C LYS A 53 -46.23 -18.46 -19.48
N LYS A 54 -45.04 -19.02 -19.75
CA LYS A 54 -43.76 -18.52 -19.20
C LYS A 54 -43.41 -17.11 -19.72
N HIS A 55 -43.72 -16.77 -20.97
CA HIS A 55 -43.51 -15.43 -21.53
C HIS A 55 -44.49 -14.41 -20.95
N HIS A 56 -45.76 -14.75 -20.76
CA HIS A 56 -46.72 -13.87 -20.10
C HIS A 56 -46.39 -13.63 -18.62
N HIS A 57 -45.96 -14.66 -17.87
CA HIS A 57 -45.48 -14.50 -16.50
C HIS A 57 -44.14 -13.74 -16.39
N ARG A 58 -43.24 -13.88 -17.37
CA ARG A 58 -42.01 -13.07 -17.45
C ARG A 58 -42.32 -11.61 -17.79
N ARG A 59 -43.22 -11.31 -18.73
CA ARG A 59 -43.60 -9.93 -19.09
C ARG A 59 -44.30 -9.20 -17.94
N SER A 60 -45.21 -9.86 -17.22
CA SER A 60 -45.87 -9.28 -16.04
C SER A 60 -44.91 -9.06 -14.86
N ARG A 61 -43.98 -9.99 -14.59
CA ARG A 61 -42.92 -9.80 -13.58
C ARG A 61 -41.91 -8.70 -13.97
N VAL A 62 -41.61 -8.51 -15.26
CA VAL A 62 -40.73 -7.43 -15.75
C VAL A 62 -41.40 -6.07 -15.67
N HIS A 63 -42.71 -5.95 -15.92
CA HIS A 63 -43.45 -4.69 -15.72
C HIS A 63 -43.59 -4.31 -14.25
N HIS A 64 -43.86 -5.27 -13.35
CA HIS A 64 -43.91 -5.01 -11.91
C HIS A 64 -42.54 -4.64 -11.31
N LYS A 65 -41.45 -5.30 -11.75
CA LYS A 65 -40.07 -4.96 -11.35
C LYS A 65 -39.61 -3.62 -11.92
N ARG A 66 -40.01 -3.24 -13.14
CA ARG A 66 -39.69 -1.92 -13.73
C ARG A 66 -40.39 -0.76 -13.00
N GLY A 67 -41.62 -0.97 -12.51
CA GLY A 67 -42.33 0.03 -11.69
C GLY A 67 -41.68 0.26 -10.32
N HIS A 68 -41.31 -0.82 -9.63
CA HIS A 68 -40.58 -0.73 -8.34
C HIS A 68 -39.17 -0.15 -8.49
N ASN A 69 -38.42 -0.52 -9.54
CA ASN A 69 -37.09 0.07 -9.79
C ASN A 69 -37.16 1.56 -10.13
N LYS A 70 -38.18 2.02 -10.87
CA LYS A 70 -38.35 3.46 -11.16
C LYS A 70 -38.66 4.27 -9.88
N ARG A 71 -39.53 3.76 -9.00
CA ARG A 71 -39.82 4.40 -7.70
C ARG A 71 -38.60 4.38 -6.76
N TYR A 72 -37.86 3.28 -6.72
CA TYR A 72 -36.63 3.15 -5.93
C TYR A 72 -35.53 4.10 -6.42
N HIS A 73 -35.25 4.16 -7.73
CA HIS A 73 -34.29 5.10 -8.30
C HIS A 73 -34.71 6.57 -8.16
N HIS A 74 -36.02 6.87 -8.19
CA HIS A 74 -36.51 8.22 -7.92
C HIS A 74 -36.26 8.65 -6.46
N ARG A 75 -36.45 7.73 -5.49
CA ARG A 75 -36.17 7.97 -4.06
C ARG A 75 -34.68 8.18 -3.80
N LEU A 76 -33.82 7.31 -4.34
CA LEU A 76 -32.36 7.45 -4.29
C LEU A 76 -31.86 8.75 -4.93
N ARG A 77 -32.45 9.20 -6.05
CA ARG A 77 -32.11 10.49 -6.66
C ARG A 77 -32.51 11.68 -5.78
N LYS A 78 -33.63 11.60 -5.05
CA LYS A 78 -34.03 12.64 -4.08
C LYS A 78 -33.08 12.67 -2.89
N GLU A 79 -32.73 11.52 -2.32
CA GLU A 79 -31.77 11.40 -1.21
C GLU A 79 -30.37 11.88 -1.61
N LEU A 80 -29.88 11.54 -2.81
CA LEU A 80 -28.59 12.01 -3.31
C LEU A 80 -28.58 13.53 -3.51
N LYS A 81 -29.66 14.11 -4.03
CA LYS A 81 -29.82 15.58 -4.14
C LYS A 81 -29.84 16.25 -2.78
N GLN A 82 -30.46 15.63 -1.77
CA GLN A 82 -30.53 16.15 -0.41
C GLN A 82 -29.17 16.08 0.29
N GLN A 83 -28.44 14.96 0.15
CA GLN A 83 -27.05 14.83 0.63
C GLN A 83 -26.09 15.82 -0.06
N GLN A 84 -26.26 16.05 -1.37
CA GLN A 84 -25.46 17.06 -2.08
C GLN A 84 -25.78 18.49 -1.64
N LYS A 85 -27.05 18.80 -1.30
CA LYS A 85 -27.43 20.09 -0.69
C LYS A 85 -26.80 20.25 0.69
N MET A 86 -26.87 19.24 1.55
CA MET A 86 -26.24 19.25 2.88
C MET A 86 -24.72 19.45 2.79
N LYS A 87 -24.03 18.72 1.91
CA LYS A 87 -22.58 18.91 1.67
C LYS A 87 -22.23 20.31 1.15
N LYS A 88 -23.12 20.96 0.37
CA LYS A 88 -22.93 22.34 -0.08
C LYS A 88 -23.13 23.36 1.05
N LEU A 89 -24.09 23.11 1.94
CA LEU A 89 -24.32 23.90 3.16
C LEU A 89 -23.12 23.81 4.11
N ASP A 90 -22.64 22.60 4.43
CA ASP A 90 -21.44 22.39 5.25
C ASP A 90 -20.21 23.08 4.66
N LYS A 91 -20.03 23.00 3.33
CA LYS A 91 -18.92 23.65 2.64
C LYS A 91 -19.02 25.18 2.64
N MET A 92 -20.24 25.74 2.62
CA MET A 92 -20.46 27.18 2.78
C MET A 92 -20.20 27.63 4.22
N GLU A 93 -20.64 26.86 5.20
CA GLU A 93 -20.44 27.15 6.62
C GLU A 93 -18.96 27.07 7.01
N TYR A 94 -18.25 26.05 6.50
CA TYR A 94 -16.81 25.93 6.60
C TYR A 94 -16.07 27.12 5.97
N ARG A 95 -16.52 27.60 4.79
CA ARG A 95 -15.96 28.81 4.15
C ARG A 95 -16.22 30.08 4.95
N LYS A 96 -17.38 30.23 5.59
CA LYS A 96 -17.68 31.35 6.49
C LYS A 96 -16.79 31.30 7.74
N SER A 97 -16.61 30.13 8.34
CA SER A 97 -15.71 29.88 9.47
C SER A 97 -14.25 30.21 9.10
N LEU A 98 -13.77 29.78 7.92
CA LEU A 98 -12.44 30.11 7.44
C LEU A 98 -12.24 31.63 7.25
N LYS A 99 -13.21 32.32 6.66
CA LYS A 99 -13.16 33.78 6.49
C LYS A 99 -13.11 34.51 7.84
N LYS A 100 -13.86 34.02 8.84
CA LYS A 100 -13.83 34.55 10.20
C LYS A 100 -12.45 34.35 10.84
N ARG A 101 -11.89 33.14 10.77
CA ARG A 101 -10.54 32.82 11.30
C ARG A 101 -9.42 33.61 10.61
N VAL A 102 -9.53 33.84 9.31
CA VAL A 102 -8.56 34.68 8.57
C VAL A 102 -8.66 36.15 9.00
N LYS A 103 -9.87 36.67 9.25
CA LYS A 103 -10.08 38.03 9.75
C LYS A 103 -9.54 38.19 11.18
N GLU A 104 -9.76 37.22 12.06
CA GLU A 104 -9.21 37.18 13.42
C GLU A 104 -7.67 37.14 13.41
N LYS A 105 -7.06 36.30 12.56
CA LYS A 105 -5.60 36.26 12.40
C LYS A 105 -5.02 37.59 11.88
N LYS A 106 -5.69 38.24 10.92
CA LYS A 106 -5.26 39.57 10.43
C LYS A 106 -5.30 40.61 11.55
N ASN A 107 -6.35 40.63 12.37
CA ASN A 107 -6.44 41.55 13.51
C ASN A 107 -5.37 41.28 14.58
N LEU A 108 -5.03 40.01 14.82
CA LEU A 108 -3.99 39.62 15.77
C LEU A 108 -2.58 40.03 15.32
N VAL A 109 -2.31 39.96 14.01
CA VAL A 109 -1.05 40.43 13.40
C VAL A 109 -0.96 41.95 13.47
N LEU A 110 -2.06 42.66 13.21
CA LEU A 110 -2.14 44.12 13.35
C LEU A 110 -1.88 44.57 14.81
N GLN A 111 -2.45 43.87 15.80
CA GLN A 111 -2.17 44.14 17.21
C GLN A 111 -0.71 43.85 17.62
N LYS A 112 -0.09 42.78 17.09
CA LYS A 112 1.32 42.48 17.35
C LYS A 112 2.26 43.50 16.74
N ASN A 113 1.96 44.00 15.53
CA ASN A 113 2.78 45.03 14.89
C ASN A 113 2.68 46.36 15.63
N PHE A 114 1.50 46.71 16.17
CA PHE A 114 1.33 47.90 17.02
C PHE A 114 2.09 47.84 18.36
N GLN A 115 2.38 46.64 18.88
CA GLN A 115 3.17 46.45 20.11
C GLN A 115 4.69 46.44 19.88
N LEU A 116 5.15 46.18 18.66
CA LEU A 116 6.59 46.11 18.33
C LEU A 116 7.23 47.48 18.09
N GLU A 117 6.45 48.53 17.79
CA GLU A 117 6.95 49.89 17.56
C GLU A 117 7.29 50.68 18.84
N ARG A 118 7.24 50.08 20.04
CA ARG A 118 7.48 50.77 21.32
C ARG A 118 8.57 50.17 22.22
N LYS A 119 9.65 49.61 21.67
CA LYS A 119 10.82 49.19 22.48
C LYS A 119 12.14 49.76 21.93
N PRO A 120 12.95 50.47 22.75
CA PRO A 120 14.26 50.97 22.31
C PRO A 120 15.33 49.87 22.34
N LEU A 121 16.26 49.92 21.37
CA LEU A 121 17.38 48.97 21.20
C LEU A 121 18.53 49.23 22.20
N PRO A 122 19.24 48.19 22.68
CA PRO A 122 20.48 48.35 23.44
C PRO A 122 21.73 48.47 22.56
N LYS A 123 22.67 49.31 23.00
CA LYS A 123 23.94 49.70 22.35
C LYS A 123 24.96 48.55 22.32
N SER A 124 25.64 48.38 21.18
CA SER A 124 26.76 47.44 20.99
C SER A 124 28.08 48.02 21.51
N LYS A 125 28.90 47.18 22.16
CA LYS A 125 30.29 47.46 22.53
C LYS A 125 31.24 46.93 21.45
N THR A 126 32.12 47.81 21.00
CA THR A 126 33.24 47.58 20.09
C THR A 126 34.38 46.84 20.80
N ILE A 127 34.93 45.77 20.22
CA ILE A 127 36.30 45.33 20.48
C ILE A 127 36.96 44.94 19.15
N SER A 128 38.09 45.60 18.89
CA SER A 128 39.03 45.43 17.79
C SER A 128 39.89 44.17 17.96
N LYS A 129 40.35 43.59 16.85
CA LYS A 129 41.68 42.96 16.71
C LYS A 129 42.01 42.61 15.25
N THR A 130 42.90 43.45 14.70
CA THR A 130 44.07 43.16 13.86
C THR A 130 44.03 42.00 12.85
N GLN A 131 44.14 42.39 11.57
CA GLN A 131 44.48 41.56 10.42
C GLN A 131 45.98 41.21 10.41
N THR A 132 46.29 39.93 10.16
CA THR A 132 47.56 39.52 9.54
C THR A 132 47.26 38.56 8.39
N THR A 133 47.84 38.90 7.25
CA THR A 133 47.69 38.30 5.93
C THR A 133 48.40 36.95 5.81
N LYS A 134 47.79 35.97 5.11
CA LYS A 134 48.49 34.92 4.33
C LYS A 134 47.54 34.15 3.38
N LYS A 135 47.71 34.46 2.09
CA LYS A 135 47.44 33.71 0.84
C LYS A 135 46.54 32.45 0.91
N GLU A 136 45.34 32.54 0.34
CA GLU A 136 44.51 31.37 -0.03
C GLU A 136 44.84 30.84 -1.44
N LYS A 137 45.03 29.52 -1.55
CA LYS A 137 44.88 28.73 -2.79
C LYS A 137 43.43 28.19 -2.87
N PRO A 138 42.87 27.93 -4.05
CA PRO A 138 41.43 27.65 -4.20
C PRO A 138 41.04 26.31 -3.58
N LYS A 139 40.15 26.33 -2.58
CA LYS A 139 39.57 25.14 -1.95
C LYS A 139 38.58 24.45 -2.89
N LYS A 140 38.77 23.14 -3.04
CA LYS A 140 37.85 22.20 -3.70
C LYS A 140 36.47 22.21 -3.01
N LYS A 141 35.44 22.09 -3.84
CA LYS A 141 34.00 22.05 -3.54
C LYS A 141 33.63 21.04 -2.45
N GLY A 142 32.79 21.51 -1.51
CA GLY A 142 31.71 20.75 -0.87
C GLY A 142 32.10 19.82 0.29
N SER A 143 32.26 20.37 1.49
CA SER A 143 32.24 19.60 2.74
C SER A 143 30.87 18.93 2.93
N PHE A 144 30.88 17.62 3.14
CA PHE A 144 29.72 16.88 3.61
C PHE A 144 29.31 17.41 4.99
N ASP A 145 28.04 17.75 5.18
CA ASP A 145 27.49 18.05 6.49
C ASP A 145 27.79 16.87 7.44
N GLU A 146 28.56 17.11 8.50
CA GLU A 146 28.82 16.13 9.57
C GLU A 146 27.50 15.85 10.30
N ILE A 147 26.83 14.76 9.90
CA ILE A 147 25.64 14.25 10.58
C ILE A 147 26.10 13.74 11.95
N SER A 148 25.62 14.38 13.02
CA SER A 148 25.75 13.91 14.41
C SER A 148 25.50 12.40 14.49
N SER A 149 26.47 11.66 15.04
CA SER A 149 26.40 10.20 15.14
C SER A 149 25.17 9.78 15.98
N PRO A 150 24.31 8.87 15.49
CA PRO A 150 23.20 8.33 16.27
C PRO A 150 23.64 7.85 17.66
N LYS A 151 22.77 8.06 18.66
CA LYS A 151 22.95 7.64 20.06
C LYS A 151 22.78 6.12 20.27
N VAL A 152 22.79 5.36 19.18
CA VAL A 152 22.49 3.92 19.12
C VAL A 152 23.67 3.20 18.50
N ARG A 153 23.97 2.01 19.00
CA ARG A 153 24.93 1.07 18.41
C ARG A 153 24.15 -0.09 17.80
N ILE A 154 24.46 -0.46 16.56
CA ILE A 154 23.85 -1.64 15.94
C ILE A 154 24.87 -2.75 15.88
N ASN A 155 24.54 -3.86 16.54
CA ASN A 155 25.35 -5.06 16.55
C ASN A 155 24.83 -6.00 15.46
N VAL A 156 25.72 -6.39 14.55
CA VAL A 156 25.40 -7.36 13.50
C VAL A 156 25.85 -8.75 13.94
N ILE A 157 24.88 -9.66 14.00
CA ILE A 157 25.08 -11.05 14.36
C ILE A 157 25.00 -11.88 13.08
N LYS A 158 26.11 -12.53 12.73
CA LYS A 158 26.17 -13.50 11.63
C LYS A 158 25.79 -14.88 12.15
N THR A 159 24.84 -15.55 11.50
CA THR A 159 24.34 -16.86 11.94
C THR A 159 25.23 -18.05 11.54
N ASN A 160 26.13 -17.90 10.55
CA ASN A 160 27.00 -19.00 10.11
C ASN A 160 28.48 -18.78 10.46
N ASN A 161 29.02 -19.72 11.25
CA ASN A 161 30.42 -20.01 11.59
C ASN A 161 31.31 -18.82 12.03
N SER A 162 31.72 -18.90 13.31
CA SER A 162 32.39 -17.87 14.14
C SER A 162 31.47 -16.70 14.52
N LYS A 163 31.17 -16.58 15.82
CA LYS A 163 30.52 -15.41 16.45
C LYS A 163 31.43 -14.17 16.30
N LYS A 164 31.58 -13.65 15.08
CA LYS A 164 32.19 -12.34 14.87
C LYS A 164 31.07 -11.31 14.92
N GLU A 165 30.85 -10.76 16.11
CA GLU A 165 30.02 -9.58 16.30
C GLU A 165 30.76 -8.38 15.70
N LYS A 166 30.21 -7.81 14.62
CA LYS A 166 30.69 -6.53 14.09
C LYS A 166 29.73 -5.46 14.59
N SER A 167 30.25 -4.54 15.40
CA SER A 167 29.49 -3.40 15.89
C SER A 167 29.66 -2.23 14.94
N VAL A 168 28.55 -1.57 14.60
CA VAL A 168 28.56 -0.37 13.75
C VAL A 168 27.80 0.73 14.46
N ASP A 169 28.47 1.85 14.63
CA ASP A 169 27.91 3.01 15.32
C ASP A 169 26.94 3.81 14.43
N ASN A 170 27.04 3.70 13.10
CA ASN A 170 26.22 4.44 12.16
C ASN A 170 25.57 3.50 11.13
N TYR A 171 24.24 3.43 11.11
CA TYR A 171 23.49 2.71 10.07
C TYR A 171 23.25 3.55 8.79
N PHE A 172 23.96 4.68 8.64
CA PHE A 172 23.65 5.73 7.64
C PHE A 172 24.69 5.92 6.52
N LEU A 173 25.77 5.15 6.46
CA LEU A 173 26.89 5.44 5.55
C LEU A 173 26.96 4.52 4.33
N ARG A 174 26.55 5.00 3.14
CA ARG A 174 26.92 4.42 1.82
C ARG A 174 28.40 4.71 1.52
N GLY A 175 29.21 3.65 1.48
CA GLY A 175 30.64 3.62 1.14
C GLY A 175 31.19 2.19 1.31
N ASN A 176 32.44 1.94 0.88
CA ASN A 176 33.09 0.62 0.85
C ASN A 176 33.21 -0.10 2.21
N ASP A 177 32.88 0.56 3.33
CA ASP A 177 32.89 -0.02 4.68
C ASP A 177 31.57 -0.68 5.10
N PHE A 178 30.62 -0.85 4.16
CA PHE A 178 29.30 -1.38 4.44
C PHE A 178 29.34 -2.82 4.97
N ILE A 179 28.67 -3.07 6.10
CA ILE A 179 27.99 -4.34 6.30
C ILE A 179 26.78 -4.29 5.38
N HIS A 180 26.83 -4.89 4.20
CA HIS A 180 25.63 -5.16 3.39
C HIS A 180 24.54 -5.66 4.36
N PRO A 181 23.45 -4.91 4.67
CA PRO A 181 22.57 -5.30 5.77
C PRO A 181 21.69 -6.51 5.42
N LEU A 182 21.98 -7.18 4.31
CA LEU A 182 20.98 -7.83 3.47
C LEU A 182 21.54 -9.13 2.86
N SER A 183 22.52 -9.77 3.51
CA SER A 183 22.52 -11.24 3.47
C SER A 183 21.37 -11.67 4.36
N ALA A 184 20.44 -12.49 3.84
CA ALA A 184 19.32 -13.05 4.60
C ALA A 184 19.72 -13.79 5.90
N ARG A 185 21.02 -13.97 6.14
CA ARG A 185 21.61 -14.66 7.30
C ARG A 185 22.06 -13.73 8.43
N ASN A 186 21.97 -12.41 8.28
CA ASN A 186 22.39 -11.48 9.33
C ASN A 186 21.18 -11.02 10.17
N GLU A 187 21.24 -11.26 11.48
CA GLU A 187 20.32 -10.67 12.42
C GLU A 187 20.93 -9.38 12.98
N LEU A 188 20.14 -8.31 12.99
CA LEU A 188 20.56 -7.02 13.53
C LEU A 188 19.99 -6.89 14.94
N LYS A 189 20.84 -6.56 15.92
CA LYS A 189 20.39 -6.19 17.26
C LYS A 189 20.70 -4.73 17.54
N LEU A 190 19.74 -4.06 18.17
CA LEU A 190 19.93 -2.73 18.71
C LEU A 190 20.63 -2.82 20.06
N ASP A 191 21.58 -1.93 20.31
CA ASP A 191 22.13 -1.68 21.64
C ASP A 191 22.24 -0.17 21.88
N TRP A 192 22.00 0.27 23.12
CA TRP A 192 22.03 1.68 23.46
C TRP A 192 23.43 2.06 23.93
N LYS A 193 24.05 3.08 23.31
CA LYS A 193 25.31 3.65 23.84
C LYS A 193 25.10 4.23 25.24
N THR A 194 23.94 4.86 25.42
CA THR A 194 23.46 5.39 26.69
C THR A 194 21.97 5.09 26.81
N LYS A 195 21.49 4.81 28.03
CA LYS A 195 20.06 4.59 28.28
C LYS A 195 19.21 5.68 27.60
N PRO A 196 18.15 5.33 26.85
CA PRO A 196 17.33 6.31 26.14
C PRO A 196 16.62 7.21 27.15
N LYS A 197 16.64 8.51 26.86
CA LYS A 197 16.09 9.59 27.69
C LYS A 197 14.88 10.27 27.06
N THR A 198 14.74 10.22 25.74
CA THR A 198 13.65 10.90 25.03
C THR A 198 12.90 9.96 24.10
N VAL A 199 11.57 10.05 24.10
CA VAL A 199 10.70 9.26 23.23
C VAL A 199 9.60 10.13 22.62
N LEU A 200 9.31 9.88 21.35
CA LEU A 200 8.15 10.44 20.66
C LEU A 200 7.01 9.43 20.64
N LEU A 201 5.82 9.81 21.12
CA LEU A 201 4.59 9.02 21.01
C LEU A 201 3.64 9.62 19.97
N ILE A 202 3.17 8.76 19.07
CA ILE A 202 2.23 9.10 18.01
C ILE A 202 1.06 8.12 18.07
N LYS A 203 -0.17 8.63 17.94
CA LYS A 203 -1.37 7.81 17.90
C LYS A 203 -2.24 8.09 16.69
N GLN A 204 -3.10 7.14 16.35
CA GLN A 204 -4.17 7.36 15.40
C GLN A 204 -5.12 8.47 15.90
N ARG A 205 -5.49 9.38 15.00
CA ARG A 205 -6.40 10.50 15.31
C ARG A 205 -7.83 10.01 15.46
N GLY A 206 -8.54 10.53 16.47
CA GLY A 206 -9.96 10.23 16.72
C GLY A 206 -10.26 8.79 17.15
N ASP A 207 -9.25 7.98 17.47
CA ASP A 207 -9.45 6.59 17.88
C ASP A 207 -9.32 6.45 19.41
N THR A 208 -10.39 6.00 20.06
CA THR A 208 -10.51 5.95 21.53
C THR A 208 -9.61 4.90 22.15
N GLU A 209 -9.43 3.75 21.49
CA GLU A 209 -8.60 2.66 22.00
C GLU A 209 -7.11 3.00 21.98
N THR A 210 -6.63 3.65 20.92
CA THR A 210 -5.26 4.20 20.88
C THR A 210 -5.08 5.31 21.90
N THR A 211 -6.07 6.18 22.15
CA THR A 211 -5.99 7.18 23.23
C THR A 211 -5.87 6.51 24.61
N LYS A 212 -6.68 5.50 24.92
CA LYS A 212 -6.58 4.75 26.20
C LYS A 212 -5.21 4.08 26.36
N LEU A 213 -4.71 3.46 25.30
CA LEU A 213 -3.39 2.81 25.30
C LEU A 213 -2.27 3.84 25.51
N MET A 214 -2.33 4.97 24.79
CA MET A 214 -1.38 6.06 24.91
C MET A 214 -1.34 6.60 26.34
N SER A 215 -2.49 6.81 26.98
CA SER A 215 -2.55 7.23 28.40
C SER A 215 -1.79 6.28 29.33
N LYS A 216 -1.96 4.96 29.15
CA LYS A 216 -1.23 3.95 29.93
C LYS A 216 0.28 3.97 29.67
N MET A 217 0.68 4.19 28.41
CA MET A 217 2.09 4.26 28.03
C MET A 217 2.76 5.54 28.54
N LEU A 218 2.10 6.69 28.45
CA LEU A 218 2.58 7.96 28.97
C LEU A 218 2.91 7.85 30.46
N LYS A 219 1.96 7.35 31.26
CA LYS A 219 2.17 7.11 32.70
C LYS A 219 3.36 6.18 32.96
N LEU A 220 3.45 5.07 32.21
CA LEU A 220 4.53 4.10 32.38
C LEU A 220 5.91 4.71 32.07
N LEU A 221 6.03 5.42 30.95
CA LEU A 221 7.29 6.00 30.48
C LEU A 221 7.76 7.14 31.38
N THR A 222 6.85 8.04 31.78
CA THR A 222 7.18 9.19 32.62
C THR A 222 7.48 8.76 34.06
N PHE A 223 6.59 7.99 34.71
CA PHE A 223 6.73 7.72 36.14
C PHE A 223 7.63 6.52 36.46
N ALA A 224 7.52 5.42 35.71
CA ALA A 224 8.27 4.20 36.03
C ALA A 224 9.68 4.20 35.41
N TYR A 225 9.83 4.78 34.21
CA TYR A 225 11.10 4.78 33.49
C TYR A 225 11.84 6.12 33.50
N GLN A 226 11.18 7.21 33.92
CA GLN A 226 11.74 8.56 33.96
C GLN A 226 12.29 9.02 32.60
N ILE A 227 11.56 8.69 31.53
CA ILE A 227 11.88 9.10 30.16
C ILE A 227 11.07 10.36 29.84
N ASN A 228 11.71 11.35 29.21
CA ASN A 228 11.03 12.53 28.70
C ASN A 228 10.18 12.14 27.48
N VAL A 229 8.87 12.31 27.59
CA VAL A 229 7.91 11.92 26.56
C VAL A 229 7.35 13.15 25.86
N LEU A 230 7.58 13.25 24.56
CA LEU A 230 6.89 14.22 23.72
C LEU A 230 5.83 13.53 22.88
N ILE A 231 4.77 14.28 22.57
CA ILE A 231 3.65 13.80 21.78
C ILE A 231 3.53 14.57 20.46
N GLU A 232 2.86 13.96 19.48
CA GLU A 232 2.49 14.70 18.28
C GLU A 232 1.54 15.87 18.61
N PRO A 233 1.70 17.05 17.99
CA PRO A 233 0.81 18.20 18.16
C PRO A 233 -0.69 17.89 18.07
N SER A 234 -1.12 16.97 17.20
CA SER A 234 -2.54 16.61 17.10
C SER A 234 -3.07 15.82 18.30
N ALA A 235 -2.21 15.25 19.14
CA ALA A 235 -2.59 14.55 20.35
C ALA A 235 -2.69 15.49 21.57
N LYS A 236 -2.29 16.77 21.44
CA LYS A 236 -2.31 17.76 22.52
C LYS A 236 -3.72 18.04 23.06
N GLU A 237 -4.74 17.91 22.21
CA GLU A 237 -6.15 18.01 22.61
C GLU A 237 -6.53 16.91 23.62
N ASP A 238 -6.05 15.69 23.40
CA ASP A 238 -6.31 14.55 24.30
C ASP A 238 -5.40 14.55 25.54
N PHE A 239 -4.23 15.18 25.45
CA PHE A 239 -3.17 15.14 26.47
C PHE A 239 -2.53 16.53 26.70
N PRO A 240 -3.24 17.48 27.32
CA PRO A 240 -2.81 18.86 27.46
C PRO A 240 -1.53 19.02 28.30
N ASP A 241 -1.28 18.11 29.25
CA ASP A 241 -0.15 18.19 30.18
C ASP A 241 1.20 17.77 29.56
N TYR A 242 1.20 17.17 28.37
CA TYR A 242 2.42 16.65 27.74
C TYR A 242 2.95 17.58 26.66
N GLU A 243 4.26 17.77 26.62
CA GLU A 243 4.92 18.61 25.62
C GLU A 243 4.79 18.02 24.21
N CYS A 244 4.65 18.89 23.21
CA CYS A 244 4.71 18.53 21.81
C CYS A 244 5.91 19.20 21.13
N PHE A 245 6.44 18.56 20.10
CA PHE A 245 7.49 19.18 19.29
C PHE A 245 6.91 20.32 18.43
N ASP A 246 7.70 21.36 18.16
CA ASP A 246 7.27 22.46 17.31
C ASP A 246 7.12 21.98 15.85
N THR A 247 6.00 22.34 15.24
CA THR A 247 5.71 22.07 13.82
C THR A 247 6.40 23.06 12.87
N ASN A 248 6.78 24.24 13.37
CA ASN A 248 7.33 25.33 12.59
C ASN A 248 8.87 25.24 12.49
N ASP A 249 9.53 24.80 13.56
CA ASP A 249 10.97 24.53 13.55
C ASP A 249 11.26 23.09 13.10
N LYS A 250 11.62 22.95 11.83
CA LYS A 250 11.98 21.67 11.20
C LYS A 250 13.46 21.23 11.25
N PRO A 251 14.42 21.77 12.02
CA PRO A 251 15.73 21.17 12.02
C PRO A 251 15.75 19.95 12.96
N ASN A 252 16.01 18.78 12.37
CA ASN A 252 16.54 17.58 13.05
C ASN A 252 15.70 16.95 14.19
N LEU A 253 14.43 16.61 13.95
CA LEU A 253 13.64 15.80 14.89
C LEU A 253 14.37 14.51 15.33
N TYR A 254 15.21 13.94 14.47
CA TYR A 254 15.99 12.75 14.77
C TYR A 254 17.02 12.94 15.91
N GLN A 255 17.47 14.17 16.18
CA GLN A 255 18.42 14.46 17.26
C GLN A 255 17.72 14.55 18.62
N ILE A 256 16.43 14.90 18.60
CA ILE A 256 15.60 15.08 19.78
C ILE A 256 15.24 13.72 20.39
N PHE A 257 14.84 12.75 19.55
CA PHE A 257 14.26 11.49 20.01
C PHE A 257 15.24 10.32 19.92
N ASP A 258 15.38 9.58 21.02
CA ASP A 258 16.19 8.36 21.02
C ASP A 258 15.44 7.19 20.38
N PHE A 259 14.11 7.12 20.55
CA PHE A 259 13.22 6.19 19.84
C PHE A 259 11.82 6.77 19.68
N VAL A 260 11.02 6.09 18.85
CA VAL A 260 9.65 6.51 18.52
C VAL A 260 8.68 5.36 18.73
N ILE A 261 7.49 5.65 19.25
CA ILE A 261 6.38 4.71 19.39
C ILE A 261 5.20 5.19 18.54
N SER A 262 4.71 4.32 17.65
CA SER A 262 3.52 4.55 16.82
C SER A 262 2.38 3.62 17.26
N LEU A 263 1.23 4.19 17.60
CA LEU A 263 0.03 3.49 18.06
C LEU A 263 -1.08 3.57 17.01
N GLY A 264 -1.39 2.47 16.34
CA GLY A 264 -2.44 2.42 15.34
C GLY A 264 -2.17 1.40 14.25
N GLY A 265 -2.30 1.81 12.98
CA GLY A 265 -2.07 0.93 11.84
C GLY A 265 -0.90 1.33 10.95
N ASN A 266 -0.82 0.67 9.79
CA ASN A 266 0.18 0.99 8.76
C ASN A 266 0.14 2.48 8.38
N GLY A 267 -1.04 3.10 8.30
CA GLY A 267 -1.17 4.53 8.03
C GLY A 267 -0.50 5.42 9.09
N THR A 268 -0.68 5.09 10.38
CA THR A 268 0.00 5.80 11.50
C THR A 268 1.51 5.58 11.45
N PHE A 269 1.95 4.38 11.10
CA PHE A 269 3.38 4.07 10.94
C PHE A 269 4.00 4.86 9.78
N LEU A 270 3.36 4.90 8.61
CA LEU A 270 3.80 5.69 7.46
C LEU A 270 3.82 7.19 7.79
N TYR A 271 2.79 7.66 8.50
CA TYR A 271 2.74 9.03 8.97
C TYR A 271 3.93 9.36 9.89
N THR A 272 4.19 8.49 10.87
CA THR A 272 5.34 8.61 11.80
C THR A 272 6.65 8.73 11.04
N VAL A 273 6.90 7.83 10.08
CA VAL A 273 8.11 7.86 9.25
C VAL A 273 8.19 9.15 8.41
N SER A 274 7.05 9.68 7.96
CA SER A 274 7.01 10.91 7.16
C SER A 274 7.40 12.18 7.94
N LEU A 275 7.39 12.16 9.27
CA LEU A 275 7.92 13.26 10.09
C LEU A 275 9.44 13.41 9.93
N PHE A 276 10.14 12.31 9.67
CA PHE A 276 11.58 12.24 9.44
C PHE A 276 11.92 12.26 7.94
N ASN A 277 11.23 13.12 7.19
CA ASN A 277 11.42 13.24 5.75
C ASN A 277 12.85 13.73 5.44
N LEU A 278 13.55 13.03 4.54
CA LEU A 278 14.96 13.29 4.20
C LEU A 278 15.94 13.28 5.40
N GLN A 279 15.54 12.74 6.54
CA GLN A 279 16.35 12.64 7.76
C GLN A 279 16.50 11.18 8.21
N PRO A 280 17.55 10.86 9.00
CA PRO A 280 17.60 9.71 9.89
C PRO A 280 16.27 9.44 10.61
N VAL A 281 15.91 8.17 10.77
CA VAL A 281 14.75 7.76 11.57
C VAL A 281 15.28 7.08 12.84
N PRO A 282 14.88 7.52 14.04
CA PRO A 282 15.18 6.77 15.25
C PRO A 282 14.50 5.38 15.24
N PRO A 283 14.97 4.42 16.04
CA PRO A 283 14.31 3.13 16.27
C PRO A 283 12.80 3.29 16.49
N LEU A 284 12.00 2.60 15.67
CA LEU A 284 10.55 2.75 15.64
C LEU A 284 9.85 1.49 16.11
N LEU A 285 9.01 1.65 17.13
CA LEU A 285 8.18 0.61 17.72
C LEU A 285 6.71 0.81 17.29
N GLY A 286 6.16 -0.13 16.52
CA GLY A 286 4.80 -0.04 15.98
C GLY A 286 3.81 -0.96 16.68
N PHE A 287 2.87 -0.41 17.45
CA PHE A 287 1.79 -1.17 18.08
C PHE A 287 0.52 -1.16 17.24
N SER A 288 -0.02 -2.35 16.99
CA SER A 288 -1.36 -2.50 16.42
C SER A 288 -2.41 -2.41 17.52
N VAL A 289 -3.40 -1.55 17.32
CA VAL A 289 -4.65 -1.59 18.08
C VAL A 289 -5.69 -2.28 17.20
N GLY A 290 -6.16 -3.46 17.64
CA GLY A 290 -6.99 -4.36 16.84
C GLY A 290 -6.16 -5.47 16.18
N SER A 291 -6.38 -5.71 14.88
CA SER A 291 -5.68 -6.76 14.13
C SER A 291 -4.22 -6.40 13.85
N LEU A 292 -3.34 -7.41 13.93
CA LEU A 292 -1.93 -7.32 13.54
C LEU A 292 -1.78 -6.91 12.07
N ARG A 293 -0.69 -6.19 11.75
CA ARG A 293 -0.38 -5.72 10.39
C ARG A 293 1.12 -5.85 10.09
N PHE A 294 1.51 -5.75 8.82
CA PHE A 294 2.90 -5.92 8.37
C PHE A 294 3.91 -4.93 8.97
N LEU A 295 3.47 -3.70 9.32
CA LEU A 295 4.34 -2.68 9.92
C LEU A 295 4.17 -2.53 11.44
N THR A 296 3.02 -2.94 11.97
CA THR A 296 2.67 -2.86 13.39
C THR A 296 2.49 -4.29 13.91
N ASN A 297 3.60 -4.91 14.29
CA ASN A 297 3.70 -6.30 14.71
C ASN A 297 3.52 -6.49 16.23
N TYR A 298 3.49 -5.42 17.02
CA TYR A 298 3.26 -5.54 18.46
C TYR A 298 1.77 -5.49 18.81
N ASP A 299 1.31 -6.54 19.51
CA ASP A 299 0.02 -6.54 20.18
C ASP A 299 0.03 -5.52 21.33
N SER A 300 -0.97 -4.63 21.34
CA SER A 300 -1.19 -3.65 22.40
C SER A 300 -1.36 -4.27 23.78
N LYS A 301 -1.80 -5.53 23.89
CA LYS A 301 -1.95 -6.24 25.18
C LYS A 301 -0.62 -6.40 25.92
N ASN A 302 0.48 -6.61 25.19
CA ASN A 302 1.80 -6.92 25.75
C ASN A 302 2.75 -5.71 25.81
N PHE A 303 2.21 -4.50 25.69
CA PHE A 303 3.02 -3.29 25.50
C PHE A 303 4.06 -3.02 26.60
N ARG A 304 3.77 -3.39 27.85
CA ARG A 304 4.70 -3.19 28.97
C ARG A 304 6.01 -3.97 28.78
N LYS A 305 5.90 -5.23 28.35
CA LYS A 305 7.06 -6.10 28.09
C LYS A 305 7.88 -5.54 26.93
N SER A 306 7.19 -5.11 25.87
CA SER A 306 7.81 -4.56 24.67
C SER A 306 8.57 -3.25 24.96
N ILE A 307 7.96 -2.32 25.69
CA ILE A 307 8.62 -1.06 26.08
C ILE A 307 9.82 -1.34 26.99
N LYS A 308 9.69 -2.25 27.97
CA LYS A 308 10.79 -2.62 28.87
C LYS A 308 12.01 -3.11 28.08
N ALA A 309 11.80 -4.05 27.17
CA ALA A 309 12.88 -4.59 26.34
C ALA A 309 13.45 -3.52 25.39
N ALA A 310 12.65 -2.52 24.99
CA ALA A 310 13.09 -1.43 24.10
C ALA A 310 14.10 -0.57 24.82
N ILE A 311 13.77 -0.17 26.03
CA ILE A 311 14.64 0.65 26.89
C ILE A 311 15.91 -0.10 27.28
N GLN A 312 15.83 -1.43 27.44
CA GLN A 312 16.97 -2.28 27.78
C GLN A 312 17.92 -2.56 26.59
N GLY A 313 17.53 -2.24 25.36
CA GLY A 313 18.38 -2.50 24.17
C GLY A 313 18.54 -3.99 23.87
N LYS A 314 17.54 -4.82 24.15
CA LYS A 314 17.60 -6.27 23.89
C LYS A 314 16.62 -6.66 22.77
N PHE A 315 16.76 -6.04 21.60
CA PHE A 315 15.86 -6.30 20.48
C PHE A 315 16.55 -6.49 19.14
N PHE A 316 15.86 -7.27 18.31
CA PHE A 316 16.16 -7.36 16.91
C PHE A 316 15.58 -6.17 16.14
N LEU A 317 16.25 -5.84 15.05
CA LEU A 317 15.87 -4.77 14.14
C LEU A 317 15.71 -5.30 12.72
N THR A 318 14.75 -4.71 12.01
CA THR A 318 14.63 -4.79 10.56
C THR A 318 14.88 -3.41 9.99
N LEU A 319 15.96 -3.24 9.23
CA LEU A 319 16.24 -1.99 8.50
C LEU A 319 15.42 -1.98 7.21
N ARG A 320 14.29 -1.27 7.23
CA ARG A 320 13.40 -1.16 6.07
C ARG A 320 13.90 -0.06 5.15
N SER A 321 14.26 -0.41 3.91
CA SER A 321 14.67 0.55 2.90
C SER A 321 13.58 1.60 2.64
N ARG A 322 13.98 2.84 2.35
CA ARG A 322 13.11 3.91 1.86
C ARG A 322 13.51 4.29 0.44
N LEU A 323 12.60 4.87 -0.34
CA LEU A 323 12.93 5.51 -1.61
C LEU A 323 12.99 7.02 -1.43
N VAL A 324 13.89 7.67 -2.17
CA VAL A 324 13.94 9.12 -2.38
C VAL A 324 13.33 9.38 -3.75
N CYS A 325 12.24 10.12 -3.76
CA CYS A 325 11.52 10.53 -4.95
C CYS A 325 11.84 12.00 -5.26
N ARG A 326 12.22 12.29 -6.50
CA ARG A 326 12.50 13.64 -6.98
C ARG A 326 11.75 13.92 -8.27
N ILE A 327 10.94 14.96 -8.29
CA ILE A 327 10.24 15.41 -9.49
C ILE A 327 11.03 16.56 -10.10
N PHE A 328 11.22 16.50 -11.41
CA PHE A 328 11.89 17.51 -12.20
C PHE A 328 10.94 18.10 -13.23
N SER A 329 11.03 19.41 -13.43
CA SER A 329 10.42 20.15 -14.54
C SER A 329 11.52 20.90 -15.26
N ASP A 330 11.68 20.69 -16.56
CA ASP A 330 12.75 21.33 -17.35
C ASP A 330 14.14 21.15 -16.70
N ASP A 331 14.40 19.94 -16.20
CA ASP A 331 15.62 19.52 -15.49
C ASP A 331 15.90 20.24 -14.15
N GLU A 332 14.99 21.10 -13.70
CA GLU A 332 15.02 21.72 -12.37
C GLU A 332 14.27 20.87 -11.33
N LEU A 333 14.85 20.71 -10.14
CA LEU A 333 14.25 19.95 -9.04
C LEU A 333 13.10 20.75 -8.41
N VAL A 334 11.86 20.30 -8.62
CA VAL A 334 10.66 21.00 -8.10
C VAL A 334 10.10 20.36 -6.82
N PHE A 335 10.37 19.08 -6.59
CA PHE A 335 9.87 18.39 -5.41
C PHE A 335 10.78 17.22 -5.02
N LYS A 336 10.95 17.02 -3.71
CA LYS A 336 11.75 15.94 -3.16
C LYS A 336 11.14 15.41 -1.87
N THR A 337 11.01 14.08 -1.77
CA THR A 337 10.51 13.42 -0.57
C THR A 337 11.11 12.03 -0.41
N ASN A 338 11.13 11.51 0.83
CA ASN A 338 11.30 10.09 1.09
C ASN A 338 9.94 9.42 1.29
N ILE A 339 9.88 8.16 0.92
CA ILE A 339 8.73 7.26 1.12
C ILE A 339 9.21 5.90 1.64
N LEU A 340 8.34 5.21 2.36
CA LEU A 340 8.59 3.86 2.85
C LEU A 340 8.03 2.80 1.91
N ASN A 341 6.82 2.97 1.39
CA ASN A 341 6.14 1.95 0.63
C ASN A 341 6.31 2.15 -0.87
N GLU A 342 5.63 3.14 -1.48
CA GLU A 342 5.61 3.28 -2.92
C GLU A 342 5.38 4.70 -3.45
N ALA A 343 5.90 4.93 -4.65
CA ALA A 343 5.55 6.03 -5.53
C ALA A 343 4.65 5.50 -6.63
N VAL A 344 3.50 6.13 -6.83
CA VAL A 344 2.52 5.77 -7.86
C VAL A 344 2.41 6.92 -8.84
N ILE A 345 2.46 6.59 -10.12
CA ILE A 345 2.12 7.49 -11.22
C ILE A 345 0.92 6.90 -11.93
N ASP A 346 -0.23 7.58 -11.88
CA ASP A 346 -1.48 7.07 -12.44
C ASP A 346 -2.28 8.14 -13.20
N ARG A 347 -3.43 7.73 -13.75
CA ARG A 347 -4.37 8.59 -14.48
C ARG A 347 -5.33 9.40 -13.59
N SER A 348 -5.28 9.28 -12.25
CA SER A 348 -6.15 9.95 -11.26
C SER A 348 -7.62 10.11 -11.67
N GLY A 349 -8.21 9.05 -12.23
CA GLY A 349 -9.62 9.00 -12.66
C GLY A 349 -9.93 9.57 -14.06
N SER A 350 -8.94 10.09 -14.80
CA SER A 350 -9.06 10.38 -16.26
C SER A 350 -9.50 9.12 -16.98
N SER A 351 -10.38 9.20 -18.00
CA SER A 351 -10.78 8.03 -18.82
C SER A 351 -9.65 7.49 -19.69
N ARG A 352 -8.69 8.36 -20.08
CA ARG A 352 -7.54 8.01 -20.90
C ARG A 352 -6.41 7.41 -20.07
N VAL A 353 -5.74 6.40 -20.61
CA VAL A 353 -4.51 5.83 -20.05
C VAL A 353 -3.34 6.82 -20.09
N VAL A 354 -2.37 6.61 -19.22
CA VAL A 354 -1.10 7.36 -19.22
C VAL A 354 -0.08 6.68 -20.12
N ASN A 355 0.69 7.48 -20.85
CA ASN A 355 1.85 7.00 -21.61
C ASN A 355 3.14 7.44 -20.90
N LEU A 356 3.87 6.47 -20.36
CA LEU A 356 5.04 6.72 -19.50
C LEU A 356 6.29 6.09 -20.11
N LYS A 357 7.33 6.90 -20.30
CA LYS A 357 8.66 6.41 -20.72
C LYS A 357 9.46 6.09 -19.46
N CYS A 358 9.88 4.83 -19.34
CA CYS A 358 10.57 4.32 -18.15
C CYS A 358 12.02 3.99 -18.48
N TYR A 359 12.92 4.43 -17.61
CA TYR A 359 14.36 4.31 -17.74
C TYR A 359 14.96 3.75 -16.46
N CYS A 360 16.02 2.96 -16.59
CA CYS A 360 16.87 2.48 -15.51
C CYS A 360 18.29 2.94 -15.83
N ASP A 361 18.93 3.70 -14.94
CA ASP A 361 20.27 4.27 -15.15
C ASP A 361 20.44 4.95 -16.52
N ASN A 362 19.44 5.77 -16.87
CA ASN A 362 19.30 6.48 -18.16
C ASN A 362 19.11 5.60 -19.41
N VAL A 363 19.11 4.28 -19.30
CA VAL A 363 18.73 3.37 -20.38
C VAL A 363 17.22 3.19 -20.39
N LYS A 364 16.57 3.52 -21.50
CA LYS A 364 15.13 3.31 -21.66
C LYS A 364 14.84 1.82 -21.79
N PHE A 365 14.05 1.25 -20.88
CA PHE A 365 13.68 -0.17 -20.96
C PHE A 365 12.26 -0.40 -21.47
N THR A 366 11.36 0.59 -21.34
CA THR A 366 10.00 0.46 -21.91
C THR A 366 9.29 1.80 -22.05
N THR A 367 8.24 1.84 -22.89
CA THR A 367 7.16 2.82 -22.78
C THR A 367 5.90 2.06 -22.39
N ILE A 368 5.28 2.41 -21.27
CA ILE A 368 4.06 1.76 -20.79
C ILE A 368 2.85 2.64 -21.09
N SER A 369 1.82 2.03 -21.68
CA SER A 369 0.46 2.57 -21.78
C SER A 369 -0.44 1.78 -20.83
N ALA A 370 -0.93 2.44 -19.78
CA ALA A 370 -1.55 1.78 -18.63
C ALA A 370 -2.42 2.72 -17.81
N ASP A 371 -3.15 2.17 -16.83
CA ASP A 371 -3.77 3.01 -15.78
C ASP A 371 -2.70 3.76 -14.97
N GLY A 372 -1.52 3.15 -14.84
CA GLY A 372 -0.38 3.73 -14.15
C GLY A 372 0.79 2.76 -14.01
N VAL A 373 1.74 3.18 -13.20
CA VAL A 373 2.87 2.38 -12.75
C VAL A 373 3.16 2.72 -11.30
N LEU A 374 3.55 1.73 -10.53
CA LEU A 374 4.02 1.91 -9.17
C LEU A 374 5.47 1.44 -9.04
N VAL A 375 6.21 2.13 -8.20
CA VAL A 375 7.57 1.76 -7.82
C VAL A 375 7.63 1.67 -6.31
N SER A 376 8.00 0.50 -5.80
CA SER A 376 7.82 0.13 -4.40
C SER A 376 9.11 -0.41 -3.78
N THR A 377 9.24 -0.26 -2.47
CA THR A 377 10.25 -0.98 -1.68
C THR A 377 9.78 -2.42 -1.41
N PRO A 378 10.68 -3.30 -0.95
CA PRO A 378 10.30 -4.60 -0.40
C PRO A 378 9.28 -4.50 0.74
N THR A 379 9.33 -3.44 1.54
CA THR A 379 8.32 -3.17 2.58
C THR A 379 6.96 -2.78 1.97
N GLY A 380 6.96 -1.96 0.92
CA GLY A 380 5.76 -1.61 0.17
C GLY A 380 5.20 -2.74 -0.70
N SER A 381 5.92 -3.87 -0.83
CA SER A 381 5.46 -5.02 -1.61
C SER A 381 4.11 -5.57 -1.13
N THR A 382 3.83 -5.47 0.17
CA THR A 382 2.57 -5.82 0.84
C THR A 382 1.58 -4.64 0.95
N GLY A 383 1.94 -3.48 0.40
CA GLY A 383 1.14 -2.26 0.34
C GLY A 383 0.24 -2.25 -0.89
N TYR A 384 0.36 -1.23 -1.75
CA TYR A 384 -0.44 -1.20 -2.97
C TYR A 384 0.08 -2.19 -4.04
N ASN A 385 1.38 -2.51 -3.99
CA ASN A 385 2.06 -3.37 -4.96
C ASN A 385 1.41 -4.76 -5.11
N ILE A 386 1.06 -5.43 -4.00
CA ILE A 386 0.39 -6.75 -4.05
C ILE A 386 -0.94 -6.70 -4.79
N SER A 387 -1.73 -5.64 -4.59
CA SER A 387 -3.03 -5.46 -5.25
C SER A 387 -2.89 -5.20 -6.74
N ALA A 388 -1.77 -4.60 -7.16
CA ALA A 388 -1.43 -4.39 -8.57
C ALA A 388 -0.80 -5.62 -9.24
N GLY A 389 -0.67 -6.75 -8.54
CA GLY A 389 -0.10 -7.99 -9.07
C GLY A 389 1.42 -8.08 -8.97
N GLY A 390 2.06 -7.21 -8.18
CA GLY A 390 3.49 -7.30 -7.87
C GLY A 390 3.78 -8.40 -6.84
N PRO A 391 5.01 -8.95 -6.81
CA PRO A 391 5.38 -10.00 -5.87
C PRO A 391 5.51 -9.47 -4.44
N ILE A 392 5.22 -10.33 -3.45
CA ILE A 392 5.50 -10.08 -2.04
C ILE A 392 6.98 -10.34 -1.79
N THR A 393 7.68 -9.42 -1.13
CA THR A 393 9.12 -9.50 -0.90
C THR A 393 9.45 -9.32 0.59
N HIS A 394 10.39 -10.11 1.10
CA HIS A 394 10.88 -9.95 2.48
C HIS A 394 11.60 -8.59 2.64
N PRO A 395 11.42 -7.84 3.74
CA PRO A 395 12.02 -6.51 3.93
C PRO A 395 13.55 -6.47 3.86
N ALA A 396 14.21 -7.61 4.11
CA ALA A 396 15.66 -7.78 4.03
C ALA A 396 16.20 -8.03 2.61
N VAL A 397 15.35 -8.08 1.58
CA VAL A 397 15.83 -8.13 0.19
C VAL A 397 16.26 -6.73 -0.23
N SER A 398 17.46 -6.56 -0.79
CA SER A 398 17.87 -5.30 -1.42
C SER A 398 17.23 -5.17 -2.80
N GLY A 399 16.27 -4.27 -2.98
CA GLY A 399 15.78 -4.01 -4.33
C GLY A 399 14.72 -2.93 -4.42
N ILE A 400 14.35 -2.62 -5.66
CA ILE A 400 13.27 -1.72 -6.04
C ILE A 400 12.31 -2.50 -6.93
N LEU A 401 11.04 -2.56 -6.53
CA LEU A 401 9.98 -3.21 -7.30
C LEU A 401 9.37 -2.19 -8.26
N PHE A 402 9.17 -2.59 -9.51
CA PHE A 402 8.48 -1.82 -10.53
C PHE A 402 7.28 -2.65 -11.00
N THR A 403 6.06 -2.15 -10.79
CA THR A 403 4.84 -2.91 -11.09
C THR A 403 3.92 -2.05 -11.96
N PRO A 404 3.68 -2.44 -13.24
CA PRO A 404 2.71 -1.78 -14.10
C PRO A 404 1.28 -2.05 -13.63
N MET A 405 0.37 -1.08 -13.75
CA MET A 405 -1.02 -1.19 -13.33
C MET A 405 -1.96 -1.25 -14.53
N CYS A 406 -2.65 -2.37 -14.75
CA CYS A 406 -3.58 -2.56 -15.87
C CYS A 406 -2.99 -2.13 -17.23
N ALA A 407 -1.74 -2.53 -17.50
CA ALA A 407 -1.07 -2.17 -18.75
C ALA A 407 -1.74 -2.85 -19.95
N HIS A 408 -1.85 -2.10 -21.07
CA HIS A 408 -2.42 -2.63 -22.32
C HIS A 408 -1.53 -3.70 -22.97
N SER A 409 -0.23 -3.70 -22.64
CA SER A 409 0.69 -4.73 -23.13
C SER A 409 0.57 -6.02 -22.31
N LEU A 410 0.31 -7.15 -22.99
CA LEU A 410 0.24 -8.47 -22.37
C LEU A 410 1.58 -8.94 -21.79
N SER A 411 2.71 -8.40 -22.28
CA SER A 411 4.06 -8.71 -21.81
C SER A 411 4.49 -7.86 -20.60
N ALA A 412 3.67 -6.91 -20.15
CA ALA A 412 3.98 -6.12 -18.97
C ALA A 412 3.98 -7.03 -17.73
N ARG A 413 5.14 -7.16 -17.10
CA ARG A 413 5.34 -7.94 -15.86
C ARG A 413 6.00 -7.06 -14.80
N PRO A 414 5.75 -7.31 -13.51
CA PRO A 414 6.53 -6.71 -12.44
C PRO A 414 8.02 -7.03 -12.59
N LEU A 415 8.88 -6.06 -12.27
CA LEU A 415 10.33 -6.18 -12.31
C LEU A 415 10.90 -5.89 -10.92
N LEU A 416 11.94 -6.63 -10.54
CA LEU A 416 12.73 -6.37 -9.35
C LEU A 416 14.12 -5.91 -9.79
N PHE A 417 14.47 -4.67 -9.45
CA PHE A 417 15.77 -4.08 -9.74
C PHE A 417 16.67 -4.09 -8.50
N PRO A 418 18.01 -4.10 -8.67
CA PRO A 418 18.94 -3.81 -7.58
C PRO A 418 18.67 -2.45 -6.94
N ASP A 419 18.99 -2.27 -5.66
CA ASP A 419 18.74 -1.03 -4.92
C ASP A 419 19.74 0.11 -5.24
N SER A 420 20.74 -0.17 -6.07
CA SER A 420 21.75 0.77 -6.55
C SER A 420 21.26 1.62 -7.73
N VAL A 421 20.25 1.16 -8.48
CA VAL A 421 19.82 1.79 -9.72
C VAL A 421 19.02 3.07 -9.49
N VAL A 422 18.94 3.89 -10.52
CA VAL A 422 18.06 5.06 -10.62
C VAL A 422 16.92 4.75 -11.59
N ILE A 423 15.69 4.67 -11.07
CA ILE A 423 14.50 4.56 -11.90
C ILE A 423 14.01 5.96 -12.28
N LYS A 424 13.83 6.21 -13.57
CA LYS A 424 13.30 7.47 -14.10
C LYS A 424 12.03 7.21 -14.90
N ILE A 425 10.96 7.92 -14.59
CA ILE A 425 9.65 7.79 -15.25
C ILE A 425 9.23 9.17 -15.75
N LYS A 426 9.11 9.30 -17.07
CA LYS A 426 8.78 10.56 -17.75
C LYS A 426 7.42 10.47 -18.42
N VAL A 427 6.61 11.51 -18.26
CA VAL A 427 5.34 11.63 -19.00
C VAL A 427 5.67 11.87 -20.47
N ALA A 428 5.19 10.97 -21.34
CA ALA A 428 5.47 11.06 -22.77
C ALA A 428 4.81 12.32 -23.38
N LYS A 429 5.45 12.94 -24.37
CA LYS A 429 4.94 14.17 -25.01
C LYS A 429 3.58 13.95 -25.69
N ASP A 430 3.39 12.75 -26.22
CA ASP A 430 2.19 12.20 -26.85
C ASP A 430 1.18 11.62 -25.85
N SER A 431 1.44 11.69 -24.54
CA SER A 431 0.43 11.33 -23.53
C SER A 431 -0.74 12.31 -23.60
N ASN A 432 -1.95 11.81 -23.83
CA ASN A 432 -3.18 12.62 -23.87
C ASN A 432 -3.98 12.55 -22.56
N GLY A 433 -3.58 11.68 -21.63
CA GLY A 433 -4.16 11.56 -20.30
C GLY A 433 -3.46 12.47 -19.30
N ILE A 434 -4.22 12.92 -18.30
CA ILE A 434 -3.68 13.61 -17.12
C ILE A 434 -2.94 12.57 -16.27
N CYS A 435 -1.82 12.96 -15.70
CA CYS A 435 -0.94 12.07 -14.95
C CYS A 435 -0.71 12.65 -13.55
N TYR A 436 -0.85 11.86 -12.49
CA TYR A 436 -0.67 12.30 -11.11
C TYR A 436 0.38 11.46 -10.39
N CYS A 437 1.11 12.09 -9.47
CA CYS A 437 1.95 11.39 -8.52
C CYS A 437 1.31 11.27 -7.15
N THR A 438 1.47 10.10 -6.55
CA THR A 438 1.17 9.83 -5.16
C THR A 438 2.37 9.16 -4.48
N PHE A 439 2.65 9.55 -3.24
CA PHE A 439 3.78 9.08 -2.43
C PHE A 439 3.26 8.57 -1.09
N ASP A 440 3.37 7.27 -0.81
CA ASP A 440 2.79 6.62 0.38
C ASP A 440 1.31 7.01 0.63
N GLY A 441 0.51 7.05 -0.44
CA GLY A 441 -0.91 7.45 -0.40
C GLY A 441 -1.17 8.96 -0.26
N LYS A 442 -0.14 9.80 -0.15
CA LYS A 442 -0.27 11.28 -0.16
C LYS A 442 -0.05 11.81 -1.57
N GLN A 443 -1.08 12.41 -2.15
CA GLN A 443 -1.04 12.96 -3.50
C GLN A 443 -0.13 14.21 -3.53
N TYR A 444 0.85 14.21 -4.43
CA TYR A 444 1.64 15.41 -4.74
C TYR A 444 0.83 16.36 -5.62
N GLY A 445 0.35 15.85 -6.75
CA GLY A 445 -0.26 16.66 -7.79
C GLY A 445 -0.01 16.10 -9.19
N GLU A 446 -0.38 16.88 -10.20
CA GLU A 446 -0.25 16.52 -11.60
C GLU A 446 1.22 16.57 -12.06
N LEU A 447 1.68 15.52 -12.77
CA LEU A 447 2.89 15.56 -13.59
C LEU A 447 2.52 15.99 -15.01
N LYS A 448 2.96 17.18 -15.40
CA LYS A 448 2.77 17.70 -16.74
C LYS A 448 3.71 17.01 -17.73
N LYS A 449 3.40 17.16 -19.03
CA LYS A 449 4.28 16.73 -20.12
C LYS A 449 5.67 17.37 -19.96
N GLY A 450 6.71 16.58 -20.18
CA GLY A 450 8.09 17.03 -20.00
C GLY A 450 8.64 16.80 -18.60
N MET A 451 7.79 16.82 -17.57
CA MET A 451 8.18 16.49 -16.21
C MET A 451 8.50 15.00 -16.07
N TYR A 452 9.37 14.68 -15.11
CA TYR A 452 9.72 13.30 -14.79
C TYR A 452 9.99 13.10 -13.30
N LEU A 453 9.71 11.89 -12.85
CA LEU A 453 10.05 11.41 -11.53
C LEU A 453 11.34 10.59 -11.63
N THR A 454 12.28 10.82 -10.71
CA THR A 454 13.41 9.92 -10.46
C THR A 454 13.30 9.34 -9.06
N ILE A 455 13.68 8.07 -8.93
CA ILE A 455 13.52 7.27 -7.73
C ILE A 455 14.84 6.56 -7.47
N THR A 456 15.35 6.73 -6.26
CA THR A 456 16.61 6.12 -5.80
C THR A 456 16.43 5.60 -4.39
N THR A 457 17.12 4.54 -3.99
CA THR A 457 17.12 4.10 -2.59
C THR A 457 17.71 5.18 -1.67
N SER A 458 17.03 5.43 -0.54
CA SER A 458 17.45 6.38 0.48
C SER A 458 18.65 5.87 1.27
N LYS A 459 19.51 6.79 1.68
CA LYS A 459 20.61 6.50 2.63
C LYS A 459 20.10 6.24 4.06
N TYR A 460 18.85 6.58 4.34
CA TYR A 460 18.27 6.55 5.67
C TYR A 460 17.13 5.52 5.73
N PRO A 461 17.41 4.24 6.05
CA PRO A 461 16.36 3.24 6.26
C PRO A 461 15.59 3.51 7.55
N VAL A 462 14.45 2.84 7.73
CA VAL A 462 13.67 2.85 8.98
C VAL A 462 14.10 1.66 9.84
N PRO A 463 14.74 1.87 11.01
CA PRO A 463 15.00 0.81 11.97
C PRO A 463 13.71 0.42 12.69
N SER A 464 13.03 -0.59 12.18
CA SER A 464 11.83 -1.16 12.80
C SER A 464 12.24 -2.15 13.88
N ILE A 465 11.78 -1.96 15.12
CA ILE A 465 12.03 -2.91 16.20
C ILE A 465 11.15 -4.16 16.01
N ASN A 466 11.72 -5.34 16.18
CA ASN A 466 11.06 -6.64 16.02
C ASN A 466 10.58 -7.22 17.35
N VAL A 467 9.46 -7.94 17.31
CA VAL A 467 8.93 -8.68 18.46
C VAL A 467 9.85 -9.85 18.78
N ASN A 468 10.12 -10.68 17.77
CA ASN A 468 11.05 -11.81 17.85
C ASN A 468 12.29 -11.48 17.01
N ASN A 469 12.34 -11.89 15.75
CA ASN A 469 13.40 -11.51 14.80
C ASN A 469 12.79 -11.13 13.45
N SER A 470 13.61 -10.63 12.53
CA SER A 470 13.14 -10.13 11.23
C SER A 470 12.34 -11.17 10.43
N VAL A 471 12.80 -12.42 10.45
CA VAL A 471 12.25 -13.52 9.64
C VAL A 471 10.95 -14.06 10.25
N ALA A 472 10.96 -14.40 11.53
CA ALA A 472 9.79 -14.94 12.24
C ALA A 472 8.63 -13.95 12.23
N ASP A 473 8.90 -12.66 12.50
CA ASP A 473 7.87 -11.62 12.49
C ASP A 473 7.23 -11.49 11.09
N TRP A 474 8.02 -11.59 10.02
CA TRP A 474 7.52 -11.48 8.65
C TRP A 474 6.68 -12.70 8.24
N PHE A 475 7.15 -13.92 8.51
CA PHE A 475 6.36 -15.12 8.21
C PHE A 475 5.07 -15.18 9.02
N GLN A 476 5.12 -14.81 10.30
CA GLN A 476 3.92 -14.70 11.13
C GLN A 476 2.94 -13.68 10.53
N ALA A 477 3.44 -12.51 10.12
CA ALA A 477 2.60 -11.50 9.47
C ALA A 477 1.96 -12.05 8.19
N ILE A 478 2.69 -12.79 7.35
CA ILE A 478 2.09 -13.39 6.15
C ILE A 478 1.02 -14.42 6.52
N SER A 479 1.30 -15.38 7.41
CA SER A 479 0.34 -16.41 7.78
C SER A 479 -0.93 -15.78 8.34
N THR A 480 -0.79 -14.87 9.31
CA THR A 480 -1.94 -14.28 10.01
C THR A 480 -2.71 -13.27 9.16
N ILE A 481 -2.04 -12.46 8.35
CA ILE A 481 -2.71 -11.38 7.59
C ILE A 481 -3.25 -11.89 6.25
N LEU A 482 -2.50 -12.73 5.55
CA LEU A 482 -2.90 -13.24 4.23
C LEU A 482 -3.60 -14.61 4.31
N GLY A 483 -3.61 -15.26 5.48
CA GLY A 483 -4.16 -16.61 5.63
C GLY A 483 -3.46 -17.60 4.72
N TRP A 484 -2.13 -17.45 4.53
CA TRP A 484 -1.42 -18.13 3.45
C TRP A 484 -1.52 -19.65 3.58
N ASN A 485 -2.28 -20.27 2.66
CA ASN A 485 -2.53 -21.70 2.62
C ASN A 485 -3.17 -22.30 3.88
N GLU A 486 -3.80 -21.49 4.74
CA GLU A 486 -4.54 -21.99 5.90
C GLU A 486 -5.85 -22.66 5.43
N ARG A 487 -5.84 -23.99 5.32
CA ARG A 487 -7.06 -24.77 5.08
C ARG A 487 -7.83 -24.94 6.39
N LYS A 488 -9.04 -24.38 6.46
CA LYS A 488 -9.96 -24.61 7.60
C LYS A 488 -10.46 -26.06 7.70
N ILE A 489 -10.36 -26.83 6.62
CA ILE A 489 -10.77 -28.24 6.55
C ILE A 489 -9.54 -29.05 6.18
N LYS A 490 -9.04 -29.86 7.13
CA LYS A 490 -8.08 -30.93 6.81
C LYS A 490 -8.81 -31.94 5.94
N HIS A 491 -8.23 -32.35 4.81
CA HIS A 491 -8.77 -33.51 4.09
C HIS A 491 -8.79 -34.68 5.06
N LYS A 492 -9.94 -35.34 5.21
CA LYS A 492 -9.97 -36.63 5.89
C LYS A 492 -9.00 -37.55 5.12
N PRO A 493 -8.10 -38.27 5.80
CA PRO A 493 -7.33 -39.29 5.13
C PRO A 493 -8.28 -40.25 4.41
N TYR A 494 -7.88 -40.71 3.23
CA TYR A 494 -8.60 -41.77 2.55
C TYR A 494 -8.51 -43.00 3.45
N GLU A 495 -9.65 -43.46 3.97
CA GLU A 495 -9.74 -44.76 4.63
C GLU A 495 -9.71 -45.81 3.51
N GLU A 496 -8.64 -46.60 3.46
CA GLU A 496 -8.62 -47.82 2.63
C GLU A 496 -9.48 -48.85 3.36
N ASP A 497 -10.62 -49.20 2.76
CA ASP A 497 -11.50 -50.31 3.18
C ASP A 497 -10.88 -51.68 2.85
#